data_AF-A0A257LB70-F1
#
_entry.id   AF-A0A257LB70-F1
#
_cell.length_a   1.000
_cell.length_b   1.000
_cell.length_c   1.000
_cell.angle_alpha   90.00
_cell.angle_beta   90.00
_cell.angle_gamma   90.00
#
_symmetry.space_group_name_H-M   'P 1'
#
loop_
_entity.id
_entity.type
_entity.pdbx_description
1 polymer ?
#
loop_
_entity_poly.entity_id
_entity_poly.type
_entity_poly.pdbx_seq_one_letter_code
_entity_poly.pdbx_strand_id
1 'polypeptide(L)'
;MYQFILPVHNFVRWFFLAAALYAIYRAFKGKTSGTPYSKDDKTAATLLLASAHSQLLLGLILWFYSPTVQLALANVGLAMKDKASRLILLEHPLLMIIAVAIIQIGKIKVKKAYADSDKHQRSLVYYGIGLILVLSRIPWSSTPLFRF
;
A
#
# COMPACT_ATOMS: atom_id res chain seq x y z
N MET A 1 -18.83 13.93 -1.96
CA MET A 1 -17.95 13.00 -1.22
C MET A 1 -16.68 12.65 -2.01
N TYR A 2 -16.80 12.18 -3.25
CA TYR A 2 -15.64 11.88 -4.11
C TYR A 2 -14.60 13.01 -4.20
N GLN A 3 -15.02 14.24 -4.49
CA GLN A 3 -14.15 15.42 -4.64
C GLN A 3 -13.32 15.76 -3.38
N PHE A 4 -13.77 15.38 -2.19
CA PHE A 4 -13.03 15.62 -0.94
C PHE A 4 -12.13 14.46 -0.57
N ILE A 5 -12.57 13.22 -0.81
CA ILE A 5 -11.81 12.02 -0.44
C ILE A 5 -10.66 11.77 -1.42
N LEU A 6 -10.81 12.12 -2.71
CA LEU A 6 -9.80 11.86 -3.73
C LEU A 6 -8.46 12.58 -3.43
N PRO A 7 -8.43 13.88 -3.10
CA PRO A 7 -7.19 14.56 -2.72
C PRO A 7 -6.57 13.97 -1.45
N VAL A 8 -7.38 13.62 -0.45
CA VAL A 8 -6.92 13.01 0.80
C VAL A 8 -6.28 11.65 0.53
N HIS A 9 -6.91 10.79 -0.29
CA HIS A 9 -6.36 9.51 -0.68
C HIS A 9 -5.04 9.64 -1.48
N ASN A 10 -4.93 10.65 -2.34
CA ASN A 10 -3.69 10.94 -3.06
C ASN A 10 -2.58 11.42 -2.13
N PHE A 11 -2.91 12.26 -1.14
CA PHE A 11 -1.94 12.68 -0.12
C PHE A 11 -1.47 11.51 0.74
N VAL A 12 -2.41 10.69 1.24
CA VAL A 12 -2.10 9.50 2.04
C VAL A 12 -1.30 8.47 1.24
N ARG A 13 -1.48 8.38 -0.09
CA ARG A 13 -0.64 7.55 -0.97
C ARG A 13 0.83 7.91 -0.83
N TRP A 14 1.15 9.20 -0.94
CA TRP A 14 2.54 9.67 -0.84
C TRP A 14 3.10 9.45 0.56
N PHE A 15 2.29 9.66 1.60
CA PHE A 15 2.67 9.33 2.97
C PHE A 15 2.95 7.83 3.16
N PHE A 16 2.10 6.95 2.63
CA PHE A 16 2.31 5.50 2.63
C PHE A 16 3.62 5.12 1.92
N LEU A 17 3.88 5.66 0.73
CA LEU A 17 5.11 5.39 -0.02
C LEU A 17 6.35 5.82 0.76
N ALA A 18 6.32 7.01 1.37
CA ALA A 18 7.41 7.49 2.21
C ALA A 18 7.63 6.59 3.45
N ALA A 19 6.54 6.18 4.12
CA ALA A 19 6.60 5.27 5.26
C ALA A 19 7.12 3.87 4.88
N ALA A 20 6.75 3.36 3.70
CA ALA A 20 7.23 2.09 3.17
C ALA A 20 8.73 2.13 2.89
N LEU A 21 9.19 3.16 2.19
CA LEU A 21 10.61 3.37 1.91
C LEU A 21 11.42 3.53 3.20
N TYR A 22 10.92 4.29 4.17
CA TYR A 22 11.56 4.46 5.47
C TYR A 22 11.67 3.14 6.24
N ALA A 23 10.60 2.35 6.31
CA ALA A 23 10.62 1.05 6.98
C ALA A 23 11.57 0.05 6.31
N ILE A 24 11.62 0.02 4.96
CA ILE A 24 12.53 -0.83 4.20
C ILE A 24 13.98 -0.37 4.40
N TYR A 25 14.26 0.93 4.32
CA TYR A 25 15.60 1.48 4.57
C TYR A 25 16.12 1.10 5.96
N ARG A 26 15.28 1.26 6.99
CA ARG A 26 15.63 0.88 8.36
C ARG A 26 15.93 -0.60 8.51
N ALA A 27 15.07 -1.45 7.94
CA ALA A 27 15.26 -2.89 7.95
C ALA A 27 16.53 -3.30 7.19
N PHE A 28 16.84 -2.65 6.06
CA PHE A 28 18.06 -2.86 5.31
C PHE A 28 19.29 -2.49 6.14
N LYS A 29 19.33 -1.27 6.69
CA LYS A 29 20.42 -0.81 7.55
C LYS A 29 20.62 -1.74 8.74
N GLY A 30 19.54 -2.12 9.43
CA GLY A 30 19.60 -3.00 10.58
C GLY A 30 20.11 -4.40 10.25
N LYS A 31 19.73 -4.94 9.08
CA LYS A 31 20.23 -6.24 8.60
C LYS A 31 21.72 -6.19 8.25
N THR A 32 22.15 -5.19 7.49
CA THR A 32 23.52 -5.08 6.98
C THR A 32 24.51 -4.67 8.07
N SER A 33 24.10 -3.81 9.00
CA SER A 33 24.93 -3.37 10.12
C SER A 33 24.83 -4.27 11.36
N GLY A 34 23.98 -5.31 11.35
CA GLY A 34 23.81 -6.23 12.46
C GLY A 34 23.26 -5.58 13.74
N THR A 35 22.55 -4.46 13.64
CA THR A 35 22.09 -3.71 14.82
C THR A 35 20.83 -4.35 15.42
N PRO A 36 20.62 -4.24 16.75
CA PRO A 36 19.41 -4.69 17.40
C PRO A 36 18.14 -4.08 16.79
N TYR A 37 17.01 -4.79 16.88
CA TYR A 37 15.73 -4.27 16.40
C TYR A 37 15.19 -3.26 17.42
N SER A 38 15.26 -1.99 17.05
CA SER A 38 15.04 -0.86 17.96
C SER A 38 13.57 -0.39 18.00
N LYS A 39 13.29 0.55 18.92
CA LYS A 39 11.99 1.21 19.02
C LYS A 39 11.61 1.90 17.72
N ASP A 40 12.56 2.53 17.06
CA ASP A 40 12.27 3.25 15.82
C ASP A 40 11.93 2.31 14.66
N ASP A 41 12.52 1.12 14.59
CA ASP A 41 12.15 0.10 13.57
C ASP A 41 10.69 -0.33 13.78
N LYS A 42 10.28 -0.45 15.05
CA LYS A 42 8.88 -0.72 15.43
C LYS A 42 7.96 0.46 15.07
N THR A 43 8.42 1.69 15.25
CA THR A 43 7.68 2.90 14.86
C THR A 43 7.52 2.98 13.35
N ALA A 44 8.59 2.76 12.57
CA ALA A 44 8.56 2.74 11.11
C ALA A 44 7.57 1.69 10.59
N ALA A 45 7.64 0.46 11.11
CA ALA A 45 6.68 -0.60 10.79
C ALA A 45 5.22 -0.25 11.16
N THR A 46 5.03 0.53 12.23
CA THR A 46 3.70 0.96 12.66
C THR A 46 3.14 2.09 11.80
N LEU A 47 3.97 3.06 11.41
CA LEU A 47 3.61 4.12 10.47
C LEU A 47 3.26 3.55 9.10
N LEU A 48 4.06 2.61 8.59
CA LEU A 48 3.75 1.89 7.35
C LEU A 48 2.40 1.19 7.47
N LEU A 49 2.16 0.42 8.53
CA LEU A 49 0.91 -0.32 8.65
C LEU A 49 -0.31 0.61 8.80
N ALA A 50 -0.20 1.66 9.61
CA ALA A 50 -1.28 2.62 9.81
C ALA A 50 -1.64 3.32 8.50
N SER A 51 -0.64 3.83 7.78
CA SER A 51 -0.86 4.46 6.47
C SER A 51 -1.41 3.49 5.43
N ALA A 52 -0.98 2.22 5.43
CA ALA A 52 -1.50 1.20 4.52
C ALA A 52 -3.00 0.94 4.71
N HIS A 53 -3.45 0.81 5.97
CA HIS A 53 -4.87 0.64 6.28
C HIS A 53 -5.68 1.90 6.00
N SER A 54 -5.17 3.08 6.35
CA SER A 54 -5.82 4.35 6.01
C SER A 54 -5.97 4.51 4.49
N GLN A 55 -4.91 4.18 3.73
CA GLN A 55 -4.93 4.23 2.27
C GLN A 55 -5.97 3.28 1.69
N LEU A 56 -6.03 2.03 2.17
CA LEU A 56 -7.00 1.05 1.73
C LEU A 56 -8.44 1.49 2.04
N LEU A 57 -8.69 1.98 3.26
CA LEU A 57 -10.02 2.43 3.67
C LEU A 57 -10.50 3.58 2.77
N LEU A 58 -9.68 4.61 2.58
CA LEU A 58 -9.99 5.73 1.69
C LEU A 58 -10.20 5.25 0.24
N GLY A 59 -9.39 4.30 -0.22
CA GLY A 59 -9.50 3.71 -1.56
C GLY A 59 -10.79 2.93 -1.76
N LEU A 60 -11.22 2.16 -0.76
CA LEU A 60 -12.50 1.44 -0.79
C LEU A 60 -13.68 2.42 -0.80
N ILE A 61 -13.63 3.48 0.01
CA ILE A 61 -14.64 4.55 -0.04
C ILE A 61 -14.68 5.15 -1.45
N LEU A 62 -13.53 5.51 -2.04
CA LEU A 62 -13.50 6.01 -3.41
C LEU A 62 -14.06 5.02 -4.42
N TRP A 63 -13.79 3.73 -4.27
CA TRP A 63 -14.31 2.71 -5.17
C TRP A 63 -15.85 2.72 -5.21
N PHE A 64 -16.54 2.88 -4.07
CA PHE A 64 -18.00 2.97 -4.02
C PHE A 64 -18.57 4.28 -4.60
N TYR A 65 -17.87 5.40 -4.42
CA TYR A 65 -18.37 6.73 -4.80
C TYR A 65 -17.77 7.29 -6.09
N SER A 66 -16.89 6.55 -6.77
CA SER A 66 -16.22 7.02 -7.98
C SER A 66 -17.14 6.94 -9.20
N PRO A 67 -17.35 8.04 -9.93
CA PRO A 67 -18.11 8.01 -11.19
C PRO A 67 -17.51 7.05 -12.22
N THR A 68 -16.18 6.92 -12.26
CA THR A 68 -15.50 6.02 -13.21
C THR A 68 -15.74 4.55 -12.88
N VAL A 69 -15.82 4.21 -11.59
CA VAL A 69 -16.12 2.84 -11.14
C VAL A 69 -17.59 2.53 -11.38
N GLN A 70 -18.50 3.46 -11.09
CA GLN A 70 -19.93 3.28 -11.34
C GLN A 70 -20.24 3.07 -12.83
N LEU A 71 -19.58 3.83 -13.71
CA LEU A 71 -19.70 3.64 -15.16
C LEU A 71 -19.16 2.27 -15.60
N ALA A 72 -18.03 1.83 -15.03
CA ALA A 72 -17.47 0.51 -15.33
C ALA A 72 -18.37 -0.64 -14.82
N LEU A 73 -19.07 -0.44 -13.69
CA LEU A 73 -20.03 -1.40 -13.15
C LEU A 73 -21.31 -1.50 -14.00
N ALA A 74 -21.73 -0.41 -14.65
CA ALA A 74 -22.91 -0.43 -15.52
C ALA A 74 -22.76 -1.38 -16.73
N ASN A 75 -21.52 -1.64 -17.17
CA ASN A 75 -21.24 -2.65 -18.18
C ASN A 75 -19.90 -3.36 -17.90
N VAL A 76 -19.92 -4.29 -16.95
CA VAL A 76 -18.74 -5.07 -16.53
C VAL A 76 -18.12 -5.82 -17.70
N GLY A 77 -18.92 -6.35 -18.63
CA GLY A 77 -18.43 -7.09 -19.79
C GLY A 77 -17.52 -6.25 -20.70
N LEU A 78 -17.88 -4.98 -20.94
CA LEU A 78 -17.03 -4.03 -21.66
C LEU A 78 -15.85 -3.57 -20.79
N ALA A 79 -16.08 -3.29 -19.50
CA ALA A 79 -15.04 -2.85 -18.59
C ALA A 79 -13.91 -3.88 -18.41
N MET A 80 -14.23 -5.18 -18.51
CA MET A 80 -13.22 -6.24 -18.47
C MET A 80 -12.38 -6.34 -19.75
N LYS A 81 -12.86 -5.81 -20.88
CA LYS A 81 -12.11 -5.77 -22.15
C LYS A 81 -11.20 -4.54 -22.21
N ASP A 82 -11.62 -3.42 -21.63
CA ASP A 82 -10.79 -2.22 -21.55
C ASP A 82 -9.75 -2.30 -20.41
N LYS A 83 -8.49 -2.02 -20.73
CA LYS A 83 -7.39 -2.14 -19.76
C LYS A 83 -7.51 -1.11 -18.62
N ALA A 84 -7.94 0.12 -18.92
CA ALA A 84 -8.01 1.18 -17.92
C ALA A 84 -9.19 0.97 -16.96
N SER A 85 -10.36 0.60 -17.50
CA SER A 85 -11.54 0.25 -16.70
C SER A 85 -11.27 -0.96 -15.82
N ARG A 86 -10.70 -2.05 -16.35
CA ARG A 86 -10.37 -3.25 -15.56
C ARG A 86 -9.38 -2.97 -14.44
N LEU A 87 -8.37 -2.12 -14.70
CA LEU A 87 -7.38 -1.73 -13.70
C LEU A 87 -8.04 -1.07 -12.48
N ILE A 88 -8.86 -0.04 -12.70
CA ILE A 88 -9.48 0.73 -11.62
C ILE A 88 -10.59 -0.07 -10.92
N LEU A 89 -11.38 -0.81 -11.70
CA LEU A 89 -12.52 -1.57 -11.19
C LEU A 89 -12.10 -2.77 -10.34
N LEU A 90 -11.08 -3.53 -10.77
CA LEU A 90 -10.77 -4.84 -10.18
C LEU A 90 -9.31 -4.99 -9.77
N GLU A 91 -8.37 -4.80 -10.69
CA GLU A 91 -6.97 -5.17 -10.46
C GLU A 91 -6.32 -4.32 -9.35
N HIS A 92 -6.62 -3.02 -9.34
CA HIS A 92 -6.14 -2.08 -8.32
C HIS A 92 -6.65 -2.43 -6.91
N PRO A 93 -7.98 -2.43 -6.63
CA PRO A 93 -8.46 -2.72 -5.28
C PRO A 93 -8.07 -4.13 -4.81
N LEU A 94 -8.07 -5.13 -5.71
CA LEU A 94 -7.67 -6.49 -5.37
C LEU A 94 -6.20 -6.55 -4.90
N LEU A 95 -5.27 -5.96 -5.65
CA LEU A 95 -3.87 -5.95 -5.24
C LEU A 95 -3.60 -5.06 -4.03
N MET A 96 -4.37 -3.99 -3.81
CA MET A 96 -4.23 -3.20 -2.58
C MET A 96 -4.59 -4.02 -1.34
N ILE A 97 -5.67 -4.81 -1.40
CA ILE A 97 -6.07 -5.70 -0.30
C ILE A 97 -4.97 -6.74 -0.03
N ILE A 98 -4.46 -7.39 -1.09
CA ILE A 98 -3.39 -8.40 -0.96
C ILE A 98 -2.12 -7.78 -0.38
N ALA A 99 -1.73 -6.59 -0.86
CA ALA A 99 -0.54 -5.89 -0.38
C ALA A 99 -0.66 -5.54 1.11
N VAL A 100 -1.79 -4.99 1.54
CA VAL A 100 -2.03 -4.65 2.96
C VAL A 100 -2.04 -5.91 3.83
N ALA A 101 -2.64 -7.00 3.36
CA ALA A 101 -2.62 -8.28 4.07
C ALA A 101 -1.18 -8.81 4.23
N ILE A 102 -0.35 -8.73 3.20
CA ILE A 102 1.07 -9.12 3.26
C ILE A 102 1.84 -8.25 4.25
N ILE A 103 1.64 -6.93 4.23
CA ILE A 103 2.29 -6.00 5.18
C ILE A 103 1.87 -6.33 6.63
N GLN A 104 0.58 -6.61 6.86
CA GLN A 104 0.04 -7.02 8.16
C GLN A 104 0.66 -8.34 8.63
N ILE A 105 0.72 -9.36 7.77
CA ILE A 105 1.38 -10.64 8.06
C ILE A 105 2.85 -10.42 8.39
N GLY A 106 3.53 -9.55 7.65
CA GLY A 106 4.91 -9.13 7.91
C GLY A 106 5.09 -8.61 9.33
N LYS A 107 4.26 -7.65 9.77
CA LYS A 107 4.32 -7.12 11.13
C LYS A 107 4.09 -8.19 12.20
N ILE A 108 3.15 -9.11 11.97
CA ILE A 108 2.88 -10.23 12.89
C ILE A 108 4.11 -11.16 12.96
N LYS A 109 4.73 -11.49 11.83
CA LYS A 109 5.92 -12.35 11.78
C LYS A 109 7.14 -11.66 12.40
N VAL A 110 7.31 -10.35 12.23
CA VAL A 110 8.36 -9.57 12.91
C VAL A 110 8.17 -9.63 14.43
N LYS A 111 6.93 -9.42 14.92
CA LYS A 111 6.62 -9.50 16.35
C LYS A 111 6.92 -10.89 16.96
N LYS A 112 6.75 -11.96 16.17
CA LYS A 112 7.00 -13.35 16.58
C LYS A 112 8.45 -13.82 16.41
N ALA A 113 9.34 -13.02 15.81
CA ALA A 113 10.74 -13.39 15.66
C ALA A 113 11.53 -13.14 16.96
N TYR A 114 12.42 -14.06 17.31
CA TYR A 114 13.31 -13.93 18.46
C TYR A 114 14.56 -13.12 18.11
N ALA A 115 15.30 -13.57 17.09
CA ALA A 115 16.52 -12.90 16.65
C ALA A 115 16.23 -11.59 15.92
N ASP A 116 17.01 -10.54 16.21
CA ASP A 116 16.84 -9.23 15.58
C ASP A 116 17.17 -9.24 14.08
N SER A 117 18.15 -10.06 13.69
CA SER A 117 18.49 -10.30 12.28
C SER A 117 17.29 -10.86 11.48
N ASP A 118 16.46 -11.70 12.10
CA ASP A 118 15.26 -12.25 11.49
C ASP A 118 14.13 -11.23 11.43
N LYS A 119 14.01 -10.36 12.44
CA LYS A 119 13.05 -9.25 12.41
C LYS A 119 13.34 -8.32 11.23
N HIS A 120 14.59 -7.90 11.05
CA HIS A 120 15.00 -7.06 9.91
C HIS A 120 14.77 -7.76 8.58
N GLN A 121 15.11 -9.05 8.46
CA GLN A 121 14.88 -9.82 7.23
C GLN A 121 13.39 -9.93 6.89
N ARG A 122 12.54 -10.21 7.88
CA ARG A 122 11.09 -10.30 7.70
C ARG A 122 10.51 -8.94 7.30
N SER A 123 10.95 -7.85 7.94
CA SER A 123 10.55 -6.49 7.54
C SER A 123 10.91 -6.21 6.08
N LEU A 124 12.14 -6.50 5.65
CA LEU A 124 12.56 -6.32 4.26
C LEU A 124 11.69 -7.09 3.27
N VAL A 125 11.49 -8.39 3.50
CA VAL A 125 10.77 -9.25 2.56
C VAL A 125 9.29 -8.85 2.47
N TYR A 126 8.61 -8.75 3.61
CA TYR A 126 7.16 -8.50 3.60
C TYR A 126 6.82 -7.07 3.20
N TYR A 127 7.57 -6.07 3.67
CA TYR A 127 7.30 -4.67 3.31
C TYR A 127 7.74 -4.39 1.87
N GLY A 128 8.83 -5.01 1.39
CA GLY A 128 9.26 -4.96 0.00
C GLY A 128 8.23 -5.55 -0.96
N ILE A 129 7.74 -6.77 -0.69
CA ILE A 129 6.68 -7.40 -1.52
C ILE A 129 5.42 -6.54 -1.51
N GLY A 130 4.98 -6.06 -0.35
CA GLY A 130 3.83 -5.17 -0.23
C GLY A 130 3.99 -3.90 -1.08
N LEU A 131 5.16 -3.26 -1.02
CA LEU A 131 5.46 -2.07 -1.82
C LEU A 131 5.45 -2.35 -3.32
N ILE A 132 6.06 -3.45 -3.76
CA ILE A 132 6.09 -3.85 -5.18
C ILE A 132 4.67 -4.08 -5.71
N LEU A 133 3.82 -4.78 -4.96
CA LEU A 133 2.42 -5.00 -5.34
C LEU A 133 1.66 -3.69 -5.46
N VAL A 134 1.84 -2.76 -4.52
CA VAL A 134 1.21 -1.44 -4.61
C VAL A 134 1.68 -0.68 -5.85
N LEU A 135 2.99 -0.56 -6.06
CA LEU A 135 3.57 0.16 -7.20
C LEU A 135 3.12 -0.42 -8.55
N SER A 136 2.93 -1.74 -8.63
CA SER A 136 2.52 -2.43 -9.86
C SER A 136 1.10 -2.07 -10.34
N ARG A 137 0.21 -1.62 -9.45
CA ARG A 137 -1.19 -1.33 -9.77
C ARG A 137 -1.65 0.06 -9.38
N ILE A 138 -0.76 0.97 -9.01
CA ILE A 138 -1.13 2.39 -8.97
C ILE A 138 -1.51 2.82 -10.40
N PRO A 139 -2.67 3.49 -10.60
CA PRO A 139 -3.08 3.98 -11.91
C PRO A 139 -2.28 5.24 -12.29
N TRP A 140 -0.99 5.06 -12.59
CA TRP A 140 -0.03 6.14 -12.86
C TRP A 140 -0.48 7.08 -13.98
N SER A 141 -1.04 6.55 -15.07
CA SER A 141 -1.52 7.33 -16.21
C SER A 141 -2.73 8.21 -15.89
N SER A 142 -3.55 7.79 -14.93
CA SER A 142 -4.79 8.47 -14.54
C SER A 142 -4.63 9.34 -13.29
N THR A 143 -3.44 9.33 -12.69
CA THR A 143 -3.07 10.16 -11.54
C THR A 143 -2.02 11.18 -11.98
N PRO A 144 -2.41 12.31 -12.61
CA PRO A 144 -1.46 13.40 -12.76
C PRO A 144 -1.03 13.83 -11.35
N LEU A 145 0.28 14.04 -11.20
CA LEU A 145 0.98 14.27 -9.92
C LEU A 145 0.34 15.33 -9.00
N PHE A 146 -0.58 16.16 -9.54
CA PHE A 146 -1.22 17.31 -8.87
C PHE A 146 -2.69 17.54 -9.25
N ARG A 147 -3.51 16.52 -9.59
CA ARG A 147 -4.97 16.74 -9.56
C ARG A 147 -5.47 16.71 -8.12
N PHE A 148 -5.42 17.88 -7.50
CA PHE A 148 -6.23 18.27 -6.34
C PHE A 148 -7.65 18.59 -6.82
#